data_AF-A0A3N4LM32-F1
#
_entry.id   AF-A0A3N4LM32-F1
#
_cell.length_a   1.000
_cell.length_b   1.000
_cell.length_c   1.000
_cell.angle_alpha   90.00
_cell.angle_beta   90.00
_cell.angle_gamma   90.00
#
_symmetry.space_group_name_H-M   'P 1'
#
loop_
_entity.id
_entity.type
_entity.pdbx_description
1 polymer ?
#
loop_
_entity_poly.entity_id
_entity_poly.type
_entity_poly.pdbx_seq_one_letter_code
_entity_poly.pdbx_strand_id
1 'polypeptide(L)'
;MTIYSFYIFDRHCECIYIKQWHERERAGAAIRPTTSASTTSPIPDKRVSAGGKQITETDISMRNGRLSVQDDAKLIFGVVFSLRNMVRKLSTPDDNFISYRTNNYKLHYYETPTNLKFVMITDVKTNNLRVVLHQIYVNLYVEYVIARNLYVLMLNNYIAVEHSGGEGVACELFELGLESFVVRTLKLIELTT
;
A
#
# COMPACT_ATOMS: atom_id res chain seq x y z
N MET A 1 8.05 11.52 16.54
CA MET A 1 7.49 10.34 15.83
C MET A 1 7.16 10.73 14.40
N THR A 2 7.55 9.93 13.42
CA THR A 2 7.35 10.26 11.99
C THR A 2 6.53 9.17 11.31
N ILE A 3 5.55 9.56 10.51
CA ILE A 3 4.84 8.66 9.59
C ILE A 3 5.44 8.86 8.20
N TYR A 4 5.79 7.76 7.56
CA TYR A 4 6.40 7.78 6.23
C TYR A 4 5.32 7.68 5.15
N SER A 5 4.45 6.67 5.26
CA SER A 5 3.41 6.41 4.28
C SER A 5 2.22 5.65 4.86
N PHE A 6 1.09 5.75 4.17
CA PHE A 6 -0.16 5.11 4.52
C PHE A 6 -0.84 4.59 3.25
N TYR A 7 -1.39 3.37 3.34
CA TYR A 7 -2.01 2.65 2.24
C TYR A 7 -3.35 2.08 2.70
N ILE A 8 -4.32 2.06 1.78
CA ILE A 8 -5.57 1.33 1.94
C ILE A 8 -5.67 0.34 0.77
N PHE A 9 -5.87 -0.93 1.11
CA PHE A 9 -6.15 -1.98 0.13
C PHE A 9 -7.57 -2.49 0.28
N ASP A 10 -8.20 -2.78 -0.85
CA ASP A 10 -9.54 -3.36 -0.90
C ASP A 10 -9.52 -4.90 -0.77
N ARG A 11 -10.70 -5.52 -0.73
CA ARG A 11 -10.90 -6.97 -0.75
C ARG A 11 -10.32 -7.63 -2.00
N HIS A 12 -10.25 -6.91 -3.12
CA HIS A 12 -9.69 -7.40 -4.39
C HIS A 12 -8.16 -7.32 -4.45
N CYS A 13 -7.50 -6.96 -3.35
CA CYS A 13 -6.05 -6.78 -3.28
C CYS A 13 -5.53 -5.59 -4.11
N GLU A 14 -6.43 -4.68 -4.48
CA GLU A 14 -6.06 -3.44 -5.16
C GLU A 14 -5.73 -2.35 -4.14
N CYS A 15 -4.71 -1.56 -4.44
CA CYS A 15 -4.40 -0.38 -3.65
C CYS A 15 -5.34 0.75 -4.07
N ILE A 16 -6.24 1.15 -3.18
CA ILE A 16 -7.28 2.16 -3.44
C ILE A 16 -6.92 3.54 -2.91
N TYR A 17 -5.90 3.64 -2.03
CA TYR A 17 -5.41 4.91 -1.51
C TYR A 17 -3.94 4.81 -1.13
N ILE A 18 -3.18 5.87 -1.44
CA ILE A 18 -1.78 6.02 -1.04
C ILE A 18 -1.55 7.45 -0.59
N LYS A 19 -0.95 7.62 0.58
CA LYS A 19 -0.42 8.90 1.06
C LYS A 19 1.03 8.72 1.48
N GLN A 20 1.90 9.60 0.99
CA GLN A 20 3.31 9.66 1.38
C GLN A 20 3.58 11.05 1.96
N TRP A 21 4.18 11.10 3.15
CA TRP A 21 4.57 12.36 3.81
C TRP A 21 6.04 12.70 3.59
N HIS A 22 6.90 11.68 3.62
CA HIS A 22 8.34 11.85 3.44
C HIS A 22 8.85 10.83 2.42
N GLU A 23 9.24 11.30 1.24
CA GLU A 23 10.05 10.50 0.32
C GLU A 23 11.43 10.36 0.97
N ARG A 24 11.77 9.16 1.45
CA ARG A 24 13.18 8.87 1.73
C ARG A 24 13.90 8.96 0.39
N GLU A 25 14.90 9.83 0.26
CA GLU A 25 15.88 9.69 -0.81
C GLU A 25 16.37 8.25 -0.77
N ARG A 26 16.00 7.47 -1.79
CA ARG A 26 16.40 6.07 -1.91
C ARG A 26 17.90 6.07 -2.18
N ALA A 27 18.69 6.09 -1.11
CA ALA A 27 20.13 5.96 -1.19
C ALA A 27 20.45 4.57 -1.77
N GLY A 28 20.90 4.55 -3.02
CA GLY A 28 21.51 3.39 -3.66
C GLY A 28 20.53 2.42 -4.30
N ALA A 29 20.73 2.20 -5.59
CA ALA A 29 20.08 1.18 -6.40
C ALA A 29 20.01 -0.18 -5.66
N ALA A 30 18.80 -0.64 -5.35
CA ALA A 30 18.58 -2.01 -4.90
C ALA A 30 18.49 -2.92 -6.13
N ILE A 31 19.50 -3.78 -6.27
CA ILE A 31 19.62 -4.83 -7.29
C ILE A 31 18.36 -5.68 -7.30
N ARG A 32 17.68 -5.74 -8.45
CA ARG A 32 16.55 -6.64 -8.67
C ARG A 32 17.06 -8.08 -8.83
N PRO A 33 16.61 -9.07 -8.05
CA PRO A 33 16.66 -10.46 -8.49
C PRO A 33 15.59 -10.61 -9.57
N THR A 34 16.00 -10.81 -10.81
CA THR A 34 15.09 -11.20 -11.90
C THR A 34 14.64 -12.63 -11.67
N THR A 35 13.55 -12.84 -10.94
CA THR A 35 12.80 -14.10 -11.06
C THR A 35 11.95 -14.03 -12.32
N SER A 36 12.59 -14.21 -13.48
CA SER A 36 11.90 -14.65 -14.68
C SER A 36 11.51 -16.11 -14.45
N ALA A 37 10.26 -16.36 -14.06
CA ALA A 37 9.67 -17.68 -14.20
C ALA A 37 9.42 -17.93 -15.70
N SER A 38 10.49 -18.25 -16.44
CA SER A 38 10.40 -18.81 -17.78
C SER A 38 10.45 -20.33 -17.66
N THR A 39 9.28 -20.95 -17.69
CA THR A 39 9.14 -22.38 -17.89
C THR A 39 9.51 -22.72 -19.34
N THR A 40 10.31 -23.78 -19.50
CA THR A 40 10.65 -24.52 -20.74
C THR A 40 11.75 -23.95 -21.67
N SER A 41 12.85 -24.70 -21.72
CA SER A 41 13.68 -24.97 -22.91
C SER A 41 13.83 -26.51 -22.99
N PRO A 42 14.15 -27.15 -24.15
CA PRO A 42 14.99 -26.67 -25.26
C PRO A 42 14.49 -27.00 -26.69
N ILE A 43 15.11 -26.40 -27.72
CA ILE A 43 15.55 -27.00 -29.01
C ILE A 43 16.31 -25.92 -29.82
N PRO A 44 17.47 -26.21 -30.44
CA PRO A 44 18.18 -25.29 -31.34
C PRO A 44 17.84 -25.58 -32.81
N ASP A 45 17.52 -24.57 -33.62
CA ASP A 45 17.66 -24.68 -35.07
C ASP A 45 17.82 -23.33 -35.80
N LYS A 46 18.64 -23.36 -36.85
CA LYS A 46 19.16 -22.24 -37.66
C LYS A 46 18.19 -21.80 -38.77
N ARG A 47 18.05 -20.49 -39.04
CA ARG A 47 18.27 -19.83 -40.36
C ARG A 47 17.84 -18.35 -40.45
N VAL A 48 18.82 -17.48 -40.72
CA VAL A 48 18.91 -16.33 -41.68
C VAL A 48 17.62 -15.61 -42.14
N SER A 49 17.49 -14.29 -41.89
CA SER A 49 17.79 -13.19 -42.86
C SER A 49 17.29 -11.80 -42.44
N ALA A 50 18.19 -10.81 -42.61
CA ALA A 50 18.03 -9.40 -43.01
C ALA A 50 16.85 -8.52 -42.50
N GLY A 51 17.22 -7.43 -41.80
CA GLY A 51 16.33 -6.28 -41.55
C GLY A 51 16.88 -5.34 -40.48
N GLY A 52 17.99 -4.64 -40.76
CA GLY A 52 18.66 -3.78 -39.81
C GLY A 52 17.81 -2.58 -39.37
N LYS A 53 17.50 -2.51 -38.08
CA LYS A 53 17.21 -1.26 -37.37
C LYS A 53 18.23 -1.18 -36.23
N GLN A 54 19.27 -0.38 -36.41
CA GLN A 54 20.22 -0.05 -35.35
C GLN A 54 19.44 0.67 -34.24
N ILE A 55 19.23 -0.02 -33.12
CA ILE A 55 18.77 0.58 -31.89
C ILE A 55 20.03 1.22 -31.28
N THR A 56 20.07 2.55 -31.27
CA THR A 56 21.08 3.34 -30.57
C THR A 56 21.02 3.03 -29.07
N GLU A 57 22.14 2.54 -28.53
CA GLU A 57 22.36 2.10 -27.13
C GLU A 57 22.29 3.21 -26.06
N THR A 58 21.65 4.35 -26.34
CA THR A 58 21.69 5.54 -25.47
C THR A 58 20.45 5.76 -24.59
N ASP A 59 19.36 4.98 -24.75
CA ASP A 59 18.09 5.22 -24.03
C ASP A 59 17.71 4.16 -22.96
N ILE A 60 18.61 3.24 -22.60
CA ILE A 60 18.31 2.16 -21.63
C ILE A 60 18.66 2.55 -20.17
N SER A 61 19.40 3.64 -19.96
CA SER A 61 20.01 3.96 -18.65
C SER A 61 19.16 4.81 -17.69
N MET A 62 18.00 5.35 -18.09
CA MET A 62 17.19 6.23 -17.21
C MET A 62 15.96 5.58 -16.56
N ARG A 63 15.61 4.33 -16.89
CA ARG A 63 14.39 3.69 -16.35
C ARG A 63 14.61 2.75 -15.15
N ASN A 64 15.87 2.51 -14.74
CA ASN A 64 16.22 1.39 -13.86
C ASN A 64 16.39 1.72 -12.36
N GLY A 65 15.84 2.83 -11.84
CA GLY A 65 16.14 3.29 -10.47
C GLY A 65 14.97 3.60 -9.53
N ARG A 66 13.72 3.68 -10.02
CA ARG A 66 12.56 3.94 -9.17
C ARG A 66 11.50 2.88 -9.41
N LEU A 67 11.31 1.96 -8.45
CA LEU A 67 10.02 1.26 -8.33
C LEU A 67 8.93 2.32 -8.28
N SER A 68 7.89 2.17 -9.11
CA SER A 68 6.75 3.07 -9.05
C SER A 68 6.07 2.95 -7.67
N VAL A 69 5.39 4.00 -7.22
CA VAL A 69 4.64 3.99 -5.95
C VAL A 69 3.61 2.85 -5.94
N GLN A 70 3.10 2.48 -7.13
CA GLN A 70 2.21 1.34 -7.33
C GLN A 70 2.93 0.00 -7.17
N ASP A 71 4.19 -0.13 -7.60
CA ASP A 71 4.98 -1.35 -7.40
C ASP A 71 5.32 -1.55 -5.92
N ASP A 72 5.62 -0.46 -5.20
CA ASP A 72 5.80 -0.49 -3.74
C ASP A 72 4.54 -0.98 -3.04
N ALA A 73 3.36 -0.49 -3.44
CA ALA A 73 2.09 -0.92 -2.86
C ALA A 73 1.86 -2.44 -3.07
N LYS A 74 2.18 -2.97 -4.26
CA LYS A 74 2.12 -4.42 -4.53
C LYS A 74 3.10 -5.21 -3.67
N LEU A 75 4.32 -4.70 -3.49
CA LEU A 75 5.32 -5.34 -2.64
C LEU A 75 4.87 -5.37 -1.17
N ILE A 76 4.38 -4.24 -0.65
CA ILE A 76 3.85 -4.12 0.72
C ILE A 76 2.68 -5.08 0.92
N PHE A 77 1.76 -5.13 -0.05
CA PHE A 77 0.65 -6.07 -0.02
C PHE A 77 1.13 -7.52 0.04
N GLY A 78 2.12 -7.90 -0.78
CA GLY A 78 2.69 -9.24 -0.79
C GLY A 78 3.31 -9.63 0.56
N VAL A 79 4.00 -8.70 1.22
CA VAL A 79 4.56 -8.92 2.57
C VAL A 79 3.45 -9.14 3.59
N VAL A 80 2.44 -8.26 3.62
CA VAL A 80 1.30 -8.37 4.54
C VAL A 80 0.53 -9.67 4.32
N PHE A 81 0.30 -10.04 3.06
CA PHE A 81 -0.39 -11.27 2.70
C PHE A 81 0.37 -12.51 3.21
N SER A 82 1.68 -12.54 3.00
CA SER A 82 2.55 -13.63 3.43
C SER A 82 2.60 -13.74 4.96
N LEU A 83 2.76 -12.62 5.66
CA LEU A 83 2.80 -12.58 7.13
C LEU A 83 1.45 -12.97 7.75
N ARG A 84 0.32 -12.52 7.18
CA ARG A 84 -1.02 -12.92 7.63
C ARG A 84 -1.23 -14.42 7.48
N ASN A 85 -0.77 -15.01 6.37
CA ASN A 85 -0.84 -16.45 6.16
C ASN A 85 0.06 -17.21 7.14
N MET A 86 1.25 -16.69 7.43
CA MET A 86 2.15 -17.26 8.42
C MET A 86 1.53 -17.25 9.82
N VAL A 87 0.97 -16.11 10.27
CA VAL A 87 0.28 -16.02 11.57
C VAL A 87 -0.88 -17.00 11.64
N ARG A 88 -1.69 -17.13 10.59
CA ARG A 88 -2.78 -18.11 10.54
C ARG A 88 -2.32 -19.57 10.65
N LYS A 89 -1.12 -19.88 10.16
CA LYS A 89 -0.56 -21.25 10.18
C LYS A 89 0.19 -21.57 11.47
N LEU A 90 0.79 -20.56 12.10
CA LEU A 90 1.67 -20.72 13.26
C LEU A 90 1.02 -20.32 14.59
N SER A 91 -0.07 -19.56 14.55
CA SER A 91 -0.78 -19.05 15.73
C SER A 91 -2.17 -19.66 15.87
N THR A 92 -2.83 -19.34 16.97
CA THR A 92 -4.23 -19.68 17.21
C THR A 92 -5.17 -18.98 16.22
N PRO A 93 -6.35 -19.57 15.93
CA PRO A 93 -7.29 -19.04 14.92
C PRO A 93 -7.81 -17.63 15.23
N ASP A 94 -7.74 -17.21 16.49
CA ASP A 94 -8.18 -15.89 16.95
C ASP A 94 -7.12 -14.80 16.74
N ASP A 95 -5.87 -15.19 16.45
CA ASP A 95 -4.79 -14.24 16.25
C ASP A 95 -4.75 -13.71 14.82
N ASN A 96 -4.56 -12.40 14.71
CA ASN A 96 -4.36 -11.72 13.44
C ASN A 96 -3.00 -11.01 13.43
N PHE A 97 -2.44 -10.86 12.23
CA PHE A 97 -1.24 -10.06 12.05
C PHE A 97 -1.51 -8.61 12.50
N ILE A 98 -0.57 -8.01 13.23
CA ILE A 98 -0.73 -6.65 13.80
C ILE A 98 0.34 -5.69 13.27
N SER A 99 1.61 -6.07 13.33
CA SER A 99 2.72 -5.22 12.91
C SER A 99 4.01 -6.01 12.76
N TYR A 100 4.93 -5.53 11.94
CA TYR A 100 6.34 -5.94 11.99
C TYR A 100 7.24 -4.72 12.14
N ARG A 101 8.40 -4.93 12.76
CA ARG A 101 9.40 -3.89 13.00
C ARG A 101 10.72 -4.31 12.39
N THR A 102 11.37 -3.37 11.71
CA THR A 102 12.75 -3.48 11.26
C THR A 102 13.63 -2.51 12.07
N ASN A 103 14.91 -2.44 11.73
CA ASN A 103 15.83 -1.46 12.32
C ASN A 103 15.51 -0.01 11.93
N ASN A 104 14.77 0.19 10.84
CA ASN A 104 14.62 1.52 10.22
C ASN A 104 13.17 2.00 10.11
N TYR A 105 12.19 1.12 10.22
CA TYR A 105 10.77 1.46 10.21
C TYR A 105 9.94 0.36 10.86
N LYS A 106 8.70 0.71 11.19
CA LYS A 106 7.68 -0.22 11.66
C LYS A 106 6.43 -0.10 10.79
N LEU A 107 5.89 -1.25 10.38
CA LEU A 107 4.63 -1.33 9.64
C LEU A 107 3.54 -1.77 10.59
N HIS A 108 2.45 -1.03 10.63
CA HIS A 108 1.23 -1.32 11.39
C HIS A 108 0.13 -1.73 10.42
N TYR A 109 -0.66 -2.72 10.82
CA TYR A 109 -1.72 -3.31 10.02
C TYR A 109 -3.03 -3.36 10.80
N TYR A 110 -4.12 -3.02 10.12
CA TYR A 110 -5.47 -3.19 10.61
C TYR A 110 -6.37 -3.70 9.48
N GLU A 111 -7.08 -4.79 9.73
CA GLU A 111 -8.05 -5.40 8.83
C GLU A 111 -9.44 -5.23 9.40
N THR A 112 -10.36 -4.77 8.55
CA THR A 112 -11.78 -4.64 8.88
C THR A 112 -12.53 -5.93 8.57
N PRO A 113 -13.73 -6.15 9.14
CA PRO A 113 -14.59 -7.28 8.78
C PRO A 113 -14.97 -7.32 7.30
N THR A 114 -15.04 -6.17 6.63
CA THR A 114 -15.28 -6.06 5.18
C THR A 114 -14.04 -6.30 4.33
N ASN A 115 -12.93 -6.72 4.95
CA ASN A 115 -11.66 -7.06 4.30
C ASN A 115 -10.94 -5.87 3.64
N LEU A 116 -11.27 -4.64 4.08
CA LEU A 116 -10.42 -3.46 3.86
C LEU A 116 -9.21 -3.52 4.78
N LYS A 117 -8.04 -3.18 4.24
CA LYS A 117 -6.76 -3.30 4.91
C LYS A 117 -6.08 -1.95 4.97
N PHE A 118 -5.85 -1.48 6.19
CA PHE A 118 -5.17 -0.23 6.47
C PHE A 118 -3.73 -0.54 6.87
N VAL A 119 -2.79 0.04 6.15
CA VAL A 119 -1.36 -0.15 6.38
C VAL A 119 -0.70 1.19 6.60
N MET A 120 0.06 1.32 7.68
CA MET A 120 0.80 2.54 7.99
C MET A 120 2.25 2.22 8.31
N ILE A 121 3.17 2.95 7.71
CA ILE A 121 4.60 2.81 7.92
C ILE A 121 5.10 4.02 8.69
N THR A 122 5.73 3.79 9.84
CA THR A 122 6.20 4.82 10.77
C THR A 122 7.63 4.58 11.21
N ASP A 123 8.15 5.52 12.00
CA ASP A 123 9.39 5.35 12.72
C ASP A 123 9.31 4.17 13.72
N VAL A 124 10.48 3.60 14.00
CA VAL A 124 10.71 2.40 14.81
C VAL A 124 10.30 2.60 16.28
N LYS A 125 10.44 3.82 16.79
CA LYS A 125 10.08 4.18 18.17
C LYS A 125 8.57 4.26 18.39
N THR A 126 7.79 4.22 17.32
CA THR A 126 6.33 4.34 17.38
C THR A 126 5.69 3.11 18.03
N ASN A 127 4.87 3.37 19.04
CA ASN A 127 3.99 2.38 19.64
C ASN A 127 3.00 1.80 18.63
N ASN A 128 2.29 0.75 19.02
CA ASN A 128 1.32 0.10 18.14
C ASN A 128 0.19 1.08 17.77
N LEU A 129 -0.05 1.27 16.47
CA LEU A 129 -1.06 2.20 15.97
C LEU A 129 -2.38 1.51 15.55
N ARG A 130 -2.64 0.26 15.94
CA ARG A 130 -3.87 -0.46 15.56
C ARG A 130 -5.14 0.28 15.99
N VAL A 131 -5.16 0.85 17.19
CA VAL A 131 -6.29 1.65 17.69
C VAL A 131 -6.48 2.92 16.85
N VAL A 132 -5.37 3.55 16.46
CA VAL A 132 -5.38 4.75 15.61
C VAL A 132 -5.89 4.42 14.20
N LEU A 133 -5.45 3.29 13.62
CA LEU A 133 -5.95 2.80 12.33
C LEU A 133 -7.45 2.47 12.37
N HIS A 134 -7.92 1.89 13.48
CA HIS A 134 -9.35 1.67 13.69
C HIS A 134 -10.13 3.00 13.76
N GLN A 135 -9.60 4.02 14.44
CA GLN A 135 -10.22 5.35 14.47
C GLN A 135 -10.25 6.00 13.08
N ILE A 136 -9.20 5.83 12.27
CA ILE A 136 -9.19 6.28 10.88
C ILE A 136 -10.30 5.58 10.08
N TYR A 137 -10.50 4.28 10.29
CA TYR A 137 -11.59 3.57 9.65
C TYR A 137 -12.96 4.14 10.05
N VAL A 138 -13.27 4.23 11.36
CA VAL A 138 -14.61 4.61 11.82
C VAL A 138 -14.91 6.09 11.59
N ASN A 139 -13.99 6.99 11.92
CA ASN A 139 -14.27 8.44 11.93
C ASN A 139 -13.95 9.12 10.60
N LEU A 140 -13.08 8.52 9.77
CA LEU A 140 -12.67 9.15 8.51
C LEU A 140 -13.22 8.36 7.32
N TYR A 141 -12.94 7.07 7.25
CA TYR A 141 -13.32 6.27 6.09
C TYR A 141 -14.84 6.05 6.02
N VAL A 142 -15.47 5.58 7.10
CA VAL A 142 -16.93 5.34 7.11
C VAL A 142 -17.70 6.66 6.97
N GLU A 143 -17.28 7.72 7.64
CA GLU A 143 -17.97 9.02 7.60
C GLU A 143 -17.81 9.73 6.25
N TYR A 144 -16.59 9.89 5.74
CA TYR A 144 -16.35 10.72 4.55
C TYR A 144 -16.37 9.96 3.23
N VAL A 145 -16.07 8.65 3.24
CA VAL A 145 -16.08 7.84 2.02
C VAL A 145 -17.42 7.13 1.89
N ILE A 146 -17.83 6.35 2.90
CA ILE A 146 -19.04 5.53 2.80
C ILE A 146 -20.31 6.37 2.97
N ALA A 147 -20.43 7.21 4.01
CA ALA A 147 -21.66 7.97 4.23
C ALA A 147 -21.89 9.04 3.16
N ARG A 148 -20.81 9.67 2.69
CA ARG A 148 -20.88 10.61 1.56
C ARG A 148 -21.27 9.92 0.25
N ASN A 149 -20.68 8.75 -0.03
CA ASN A 149 -21.04 7.96 -1.21
C ASN A 149 -22.51 7.53 -1.11
N LEU A 150 -22.96 7.00 0.04
CA LEU A 150 -24.36 6.61 0.26
C LEU A 150 -25.35 7.77 0.05
N TYR A 151 -25.02 8.97 0.53
CA TYR A 151 -25.84 10.16 0.30
C TYR A 151 -25.93 10.52 -1.19
N VAL A 152 -24.80 10.43 -1.92
CA VAL A 152 -24.76 10.67 -3.36
C VAL A 152 -25.49 9.58 -4.15
N LEU A 153 -25.42 8.30 -3.73
CA LEU A 153 -26.16 7.19 -4.34
C LEU A 153 -27.67 7.37 -4.13
N MET A 154 -28.10 7.85 -2.97
CA MET A 154 -29.52 8.17 -2.73
C MET A 154 -30.03 9.30 -3.63
N LEU A 155 -29.18 10.28 -3.96
CA LEU A 155 -29.58 11.41 -4.82
C LEU A 155 -29.55 11.08 -6.32
N ASN A 156 -28.64 10.21 -6.76
CA ASN A 156 -28.38 9.98 -8.19
C ASN A 156 -28.77 8.59 -8.72
N ASN A 157 -29.37 7.72 -7.88
CA ASN A 157 -29.89 6.40 -8.28
C ASN A 157 -28.85 5.54 -9.06
N TYR A 158 -27.58 5.66 -8.69
CA TYR A 158 -26.48 4.87 -9.23
C TYR A 158 -26.13 3.76 -8.23
N ILE A 159 -25.74 2.58 -8.73
CA ILE A 159 -25.29 1.45 -7.92
C ILE A 159 -23.80 1.28 -8.18
N ALA A 160 -22.96 1.93 -7.37
CA ALA A 160 -21.53 1.66 -7.33
C ALA A 160 -21.09 1.61 -5.87
N VAL A 161 -21.34 0.46 -5.23
CA VAL A 161 -20.91 0.14 -3.86
C VAL A 161 -19.42 -0.23 -3.81
N GLU A 162 -18.79 -0.47 -4.97
CA GLU A 162 -17.41 -0.92 -5.07
C GLU A 162 -16.53 0.16 -5.72
N HIS A 163 -15.49 0.58 -5.00
CA HIS A 163 -14.47 1.51 -5.48
C HIS A 163 -13.45 0.78 -6.36
N SER A 164 -13.90 0.19 -7.47
CA SER A 164 -12.99 -0.42 -8.44
C SER A 164 -11.96 0.62 -8.90
N GLY A 165 -10.67 0.35 -8.67
CA GLY A 165 -9.60 1.30 -8.97
C GLY A 165 -9.44 2.48 -8.00
N GLY A 166 -10.15 2.51 -6.86
CA GLY A 166 -10.00 3.56 -5.83
C GLY A 166 -10.70 4.88 -6.14
N GLU A 167 -11.56 4.90 -7.16
CA GLU A 167 -12.30 6.09 -7.57
C GLU A 167 -13.19 6.61 -6.43
N GLY A 168 -12.98 7.85 -6.02
CA GLY A 168 -13.72 8.49 -4.92
C GLY A 168 -13.23 8.18 -3.50
N VAL A 169 -12.10 7.48 -3.30
CA VAL A 169 -11.53 7.28 -1.94
C VAL A 169 -10.70 8.49 -1.51
N ALA A 170 -9.93 9.07 -2.44
CA ALA A 170 -9.13 10.28 -2.22
C ALA A 170 -9.98 11.57 -2.30
N CYS A 171 -11.07 11.62 -1.54
CA CYS A 171 -11.87 12.83 -1.41
C CYS A 171 -11.10 13.87 -0.59
N GLU A 172 -11.12 15.14 -1.00
CA GLU A 172 -10.42 16.23 -0.27
C GLU A 172 -10.75 16.26 1.23
N LEU A 173 -12.02 16.01 1.59
CA LEU A 173 -12.45 15.91 3.00
C LEU A 173 -11.76 14.77 3.76
N PHE A 174 -11.58 13.62 3.11
CA PHE A 174 -10.87 12.49 3.68
C PHE A 174 -9.39 12.82 3.85
N GLU A 175 -8.76 13.46 2.86
CA GLU A 175 -7.35 13.85 2.95
C GLU A 175 -7.08 14.88 4.04
N LEU A 176 -7.88 15.94 4.09
CA LEU A 176 -7.78 16.99 5.11
C LEU A 176 -8.06 16.43 6.51
N GLY A 177 -9.07 15.56 6.63
CA GLY A 177 -9.38 14.87 7.86
C GLY A 177 -8.23 13.97 8.31
N LEU A 178 -7.65 13.19 7.39
CA LEU A 178 -6.53 12.28 7.67
C LEU A 178 -5.29 13.06 8.10
N GLU A 179 -4.94 14.15 7.41
CA GLU A 179 -3.80 15.00 7.77
C GLU A 179 -3.99 15.65 9.15
N SER A 180 -5.15 16.24 9.40
CA SER A 180 -5.49 16.84 10.69
C SER A 180 -5.44 15.82 11.82
N PHE A 181 -6.02 14.63 11.59
CA PHE A 181 -6.04 13.54 12.55
C PHE A 181 -4.63 13.01 12.83
N VAL A 182 -3.79 12.82 11.81
CA VAL A 182 -2.40 12.39 11.95
C VAL A 182 -1.61 13.41 12.76
N VAL A 183 -1.66 14.70 12.41
CA VAL A 183 -0.93 15.76 13.12
C VAL A 183 -1.37 15.85 14.58
N ARG A 184 -2.69 15.82 14.84
CA ARG A 184 -3.25 15.91 16.19
C ARG A 184 -2.90 14.68 17.03
N THR A 185 -3.09 13.49 16.48
CA THR A 185 -2.88 12.23 17.21
C THR A 185 -1.41 11.99 17.48
N LEU A 186 -0.52 12.28 16.52
CA LEU A 186 0.93 12.18 16.76
C LEU A 186 1.41 13.16 17.83
N LYS A 187 0.95 14.41 17.80
CA LYS A 187 1.29 15.40 18.84
C LYS A 187 0.80 14.98 20.22
N LEU A 188 -0.41 14.42 20.31
CA LEU A 188 -0.95 13.95 21.58
C LEU A 188 -0.17 12.76 22.13
N ILE A 189 0.19 11.80 21.27
CA ILE A 189 1.00 10.64 21.69
C ILE A 189 2.37 11.12 22.19
N GLU A 190 3.04 12.04 21.50
CA GLU A 190 4.33 12.61 21.94
C GLU A 190 4.27 13.30 23.32
N LEU A 191 3.14 13.89 23.70
CA LEU A 191 3.00 14.56 25.00
C LEU A 191 2.72 13.58 26.16
N THR A 192 2.29 12.36 25.85
CA THR A 192 1.90 11.33 26.84
C THR A 192 2.92 10.21 27.01
N THR A 193 4.03 10.23 26.25
CA THR A 193 5.10 9.22 26.31
C THR A 193 6.43 9.86 26.71
#